data_AF-A0A529NWH8-F1
#
_entry.id   AF-A0A529NWH8-F1
#
_cell.length_a   1.000
_cell.length_b   1.000
_cell.length_c   1.000
_cell.angle_alpha   90.00
_cell.angle_beta   90.00
_cell.angle_gamma   90.00
#
_symmetry.space_group_name_H-M   'P 1'
#
loop_
_entity.id
_entity.type
_entity.pdbx_description
1 polymer ?
#
loop_
_entity_poly.entity_id
_entity_poly.type
_entity_poly.pdbx_seq_one_letter_code
_entity_poly.pdbx_strand_id
1 'polypeptide(L)'
;MPSLRIHIDRFLEGAAPKVPRRDLTHLERLALVRRHGDFSLAYSTAVQQKLSYFSEGDGYIAFGTKMKHHFALGDPVVHPAERPAYIKRFVEAAGDPWFVQIGADTARVLAGLGYRINRLGIDTRLLLPAHDFSGKRNET
;
A
#
# COMPACT_ATOMS: atom_id res chain seq x y z
N MET A 1 -15.65 6.14 -29.32
CA MET A 1 -16.16 4.86 -28.81
C MET A 1 -15.27 4.38 -27.68
N PRO A 2 -15.78 4.05 -26.48
CA PRO A 2 -14.93 3.43 -25.45
C PRO A 2 -14.39 2.13 -26.02
N SER A 3 -13.07 1.93 -26.01
CA SER A 3 -12.46 0.76 -26.64
C SER A 3 -12.97 -0.54 -25.98
N LEU A 4 -13.02 -1.62 -26.75
CA LEU A 4 -13.39 -2.97 -26.29
C LEU A 4 -12.65 -3.38 -25.01
N ARG A 5 -11.41 -2.88 -24.83
CA ARG A 5 -10.59 -3.08 -23.62
C ARG A 5 -11.27 -2.59 -22.34
N ILE A 6 -11.94 -1.43 -22.37
CA ILE A 6 -12.59 -0.85 -21.18
C ILE A 6 -13.74 -1.73 -20.70
N HIS A 7 -14.45 -2.37 -21.64
CA HIS A 7 -15.56 -3.26 -21.31
C HIS A 7 -15.07 -4.59 -20.73
N ILE A 8 -13.99 -5.14 -21.30
CA ILE A 8 -13.33 -6.35 -20.78
C ILE A 8 -12.75 -6.08 -19.39
N ASP A 9 -12.04 -4.95 -19.20
CA ASP A 9 -11.49 -4.58 -17.89
C ASP A 9 -12.59 -4.43 -16.84
N ARG A 10 -13.70 -3.75 -17.17
CA ARG A 10 -14.85 -3.61 -16.27
C ARG A 10 -15.50 -4.95 -15.91
N PHE A 11 -15.63 -5.85 -16.89
CA PHE A 11 -16.18 -7.19 -16.64
C PHE A 11 -15.26 -8.01 -15.73
N LEU A 12 -13.94 -7.95 -15.95
CA LEU A 12 -12.95 -8.62 -15.10
C LEU A 12 -12.91 -8.00 -13.70
N GLU A 13 -13.00 -6.68 -13.57
CA GLU A 13 -13.09 -6.00 -12.26
C GLU A 13 -14.34 -6.43 -11.49
N GLY A 14 -15.48 -6.60 -12.17
CA GLY A 14 -16.72 -7.06 -11.54
C GLY A 14 -16.68 -8.51 -11.03
N ALA A 15 -15.74 -9.32 -11.53
CA ALA A 15 -15.53 -10.70 -11.10
C ALA A 15 -14.56 -10.82 -9.91
N ALA A 16 -13.90 -9.73 -9.50
CA ALA A 16 -13.00 -9.72 -8.34
C ALA A 16 -13.81 -9.83 -7.02
N PRO A 17 -13.22 -10.38 -5.94
CA PRO A 17 -13.82 -10.36 -4.62
C PRO A 17 -14.22 -8.94 -4.19
N LYS A 18 -15.41 -8.80 -3.58
CA LYS A 18 -15.92 -7.48 -3.17
C LYS A 18 -15.30 -7.08 -1.83
N VAL A 19 -14.18 -6.36 -1.90
CA VAL A 19 -13.56 -5.75 -0.72
C VAL A 19 -14.43 -4.59 -0.21
N PRO A 20 -14.75 -4.52 1.10
CA PRO A 20 -15.41 -3.37 1.71
C PRO A 20 -14.60 -2.10 1.47
N ARG A 21 -15.23 -1.08 0.89
CA ARG A 21 -14.58 0.20 0.59
C ARG A 21 -15.11 1.27 1.53
N ARG A 22 -14.21 2.13 1.99
CA ARG A 22 -14.57 3.37 2.67
C ARG A 22 -14.25 4.55 1.75
N ASP A 23 -15.23 5.41 1.53
CA ASP A 23 -15.05 6.67 0.81
C ASP A 23 -14.34 7.69 1.71
N LEU A 24 -13.02 7.54 1.83
CA LEU A 24 -12.17 8.53 2.49
C LEU A 24 -12.04 9.76 1.59
N THR A 25 -12.31 10.94 2.12
CA THR A 25 -12.01 12.21 1.45
C THR A 25 -10.50 12.42 1.30
N HIS A 26 -10.09 13.30 0.39
CA HIS A 26 -8.68 13.62 0.21
C HIS A 26 -8.01 14.12 1.50
N LEU A 27 -8.72 14.94 2.28
CA LEU A 27 -8.19 15.48 3.53
C LEU A 27 -8.03 14.40 4.61
N GLU A 28 -8.97 13.46 4.72
CA GLU A 28 -8.85 12.32 5.64
C GLU A 28 -7.65 11.43 5.29
N ARG A 29 -7.43 11.15 4.00
CA ARG A 29 -6.28 10.35 3.56
C ARG A 29 -4.97 11.02 3.89
N LEU A 30 -4.86 12.32 3.66
CA LEU A 30 -3.67 13.09 4.03
C LEU A 30 -3.47 13.14 5.55
N ALA A 31 -4.53 13.26 6.33
CA ALA A 31 -4.44 13.23 7.80
C ALA A 31 -3.99 11.87 8.33
N LEU A 32 -4.41 10.77 7.70
CA LEU A 32 -3.95 9.42 8.03
C LEU A 32 -2.48 9.21 7.65
N VAL A 33 -2.06 9.66 6.46
CA VAL A 33 -0.64 9.59 6.04
C VAL A 33 0.25 10.43 6.94
N ARG A 34 -0.17 11.63 7.34
CA ARG A 34 0.60 12.45 8.28
C ARG A 34 0.84 11.77 9.62
N ARG A 35 -0.12 10.96 10.08
CA ARG A 35 -0.04 10.26 11.37
C ARG A 35 0.73 8.94 11.27
N HIS A 36 0.53 8.18 10.20
CA HIS A 36 0.95 6.78 10.11
C HIS A 36 1.82 6.43 8.91
N GLY A 37 2.07 7.38 8.00
CA GLY A 37 2.90 7.17 6.82
C GLY A 37 4.39 7.22 7.17
N ASP A 38 5.06 6.08 7.07
CA ASP A 38 6.48 5.91 7.41
C ASP A 38 7.30 5.24 6.28
N PHE A 39 6.75 5.19 5.07
CA PHE A 39 7.35 4.56 3.88
C PHE A 39 7.31 5.49 2.66
N SER A 40 8.25 5.32 1.74
CA SER A 40 8.47 6.24 0.60
C SER A 40 7.25 6.45 -0.29
N LEU A 41 6.36 5.46 -0.39
CA LEU A 41 5.12 5.55 -1.18
C LEU A 41 3.89 6.08 -0.39
N ALA A 42 4.00 6.36 0.91
CA ALA A 42 2.82 6.67 1.73
C ALA A 42 2.04 7.90 1.26
N TYR A 43 2.72 8.89 0.66
CA TYR A 43 2.03 10.03 0.06
C TYR A 43 1.25 9.62 -1.19
N SER A 44 1.83 8.79 -2.06
CA SER A 44 1.19 8.29 -3.28
C SER A 44 -0.09 7.53 -2.98
N THR A 45 -0.14 6.79 -1.86
CA THR A 45 -1.37 6.08 -1.46
C THR A 45 -2.53 7.02 -1.16
N ALA A 46 -2.30 8.29 -0.79
CA ALA A 46 -3.37 9.26 -0.51
C ALA A 46 -3.79 10.12 -1.72
N VAL A 47 -2.89 10.32 -2.69
CA VAL A 47 -3.08 11.32 -3.76
C VAL A 47 -3.24 10.71 -5.15
N GLN A 48 -2.78 9.48 -5.37
CA GLN A 48 -2.90 8.84 -6.68
C GLN A 48 -4.38 8.58 -6.99
N GLN A 49 -4.76 8.92 -8.22
CA GLN A 49 -6.13 8.78 -8.69
C GLN A 49 -6.50 7.31 -8.90
N LYS A 50 -7.81 7.02 -8.84
CA LYS A 50 -8.40 5.69 -9.10
C LYS A 50 -8.01 4.59 -8.11
N LEU A 51 -7.53 4.95 -6.92
CA LEU A 51 -7.37 4.03 -5.81
C LEU A 51 -8.67 3.86 -5.03
N SER A 52 -8.90 2.65 -4.55
CA SER A 52 -9.91 2.30 -3.54
C SER A 52 -9.22 2.13 -2.18
N TYR A 53 -10.00 2.24 -1.11
CA TYR A 53 -9.49 2.23 0.27
C TYR A 53 -10.24 1.22 1.11
N PHE A 54 -9.51 0.23 1.63
CA PHE A 54 -10.00 -0.64 2.70
C PHE A 54 -9.61 0.01 4.03
N SER A 55 -10.58 0.33 4.88
CA SER A 55 -10.35 1.10 6.11
C SER A 55 -11.35 0.74 7.19
N GLU A 56 -10.84 0.37 8.36
CA GLU A 56 -11.62 0.04 9.56
C GLU A 56 -11.06 0.82 10.75
N GLY A 57 -11.41 2.10 10.85
CA GLY A 57 -10.93 2.98 11.91
C GLY A 57 -9.79 3.91 11.48
N ASP A 58 -8.71 3.94 12.25
CA ASP A 58 -7.62 4.91 12.13
C ASP A 58 -6.48 4.44 11.20
N GLY A 59 -6.86 3.96 10.02
CA GLY A 59 -5.90 3.51 9.02
C GLY A 59 -6.56 2.98 7.76
N TYR A 60 -5.76 2.75 6.73
CA TYR A 60 -6.23 2.20 5.47
C TYR A 60 -5.17 1.39 4.71
N ILE A 61 -5.63 0.55 3.79
CA ILE A 61 -4.85 -0.05 2.70
C ILE A 61 -5.40 0.52 1.39
N ALA A 62 -4.53 1.18 0.63
CA ALA A 62 -4.86 1.66 -0.71
C ALA A 62 -4.65 0.54 -1.72
N PHE A 63 -5.62 0.32 -2.60
CA PHE A 63 -5.54 -0.71 -3.61
C PHE A 63 -6.21 -0.31 -4.92
N GLY A 64 -5.79 -0.95 -6.02
CA GLY A 64 -6.49 -0.94 -7.30
C GLY A 64 -6.92 -2.35 -7.69
N THR A 65 -8.01 -2.48 -8.43
CA THR A 65 -8.44 -3.77 -8.99
C THR A 65 -8.07 -3.82 -10.47
N LYS A 66 -7.43 -4.90 -10.91
CA LYS A 66 -7.09 -5.11 -12.33
C LYS A 66 -7.05 -6.60 -12.63
N MET A 67 -7.55 -7.02 -13.79
CA MET A 67 -7.53 -8.43 -14.22
C MET A 67 -8.04 -9.40 -13.13
N LYS A 68 -9.15 -9.07 -12.47
CA LYS A 68 -9.76 -9.81 -11.33
C LYS A 68 -8.99 -9.82 -10.00
N HIS A 69 -7.79 -9.24 -9.93
CA HIS A 69 -6.98 -9.19 -8.72
C HIS A 69 -6.93 -7.80 -8.09
N HIS A 70 -6.79 -7.76 -6.77
CA HIS A 70 -6.56 -6.53 -6.01
C HIS A 70 -5.07 -6.33 -5.79
N PHE A 71 -4.58 -5.14 -6.08
CA PHE A 71 -3.18 -4.74 -5.92
C PHE A 71 -3.10 -3.67 -4.84
N ALA A 72 -2.63 -4.04 -3.66
CA ALA A 72 -2.29 -3.09 -2.60
C ALA A 72 -1.01 -2.31 -2.98
N LEU A 73 -1.08 -0.99 -2.86
CA LEU A 73 0.03 -0.07 -3.13
C LEU A 73 0.76 0.21 -1.83
N GLY A 74 1.97 -0.33 -1.68
CA GLY A 74 2.81 -0.10 -0.50
C GLY A 74 2.28 -0.76 0.77
N ASP A 75 2.83 -0.30 1.90
CA ASP A 75 2.46 -0.78 3.23
C ASP A 75 1.09 -0.20 3.68
N PRO A 76 0.39 -0.86 4.62
CA PRO A 76 -0.78 -0.27 5.26
C PRO A 76 -0.45 1.06 5.96
N VAL A 77 -1.25 2.09 5.69
CA VAL A 77 -1.18 3.39 6.39
C VAL A 77 -2.02 3.30 7.64
N VAL A 78 -1.42 2.73 8.69
CA VAL A 78 -2.00 2.52 10.02
C VAL A 78 -0.87 2.47 11.03
N HIS A 79 -1.19 2.65 12.31
CA HIS A 79 -0.23 2.47 13.40
C HIS A 79 0.52 1.13 13.26
N PRO A 80 1.86 1.07 13.41
CA PRO A 80 2.65 -0.14 13.11
C PRO A 80 2.17 -1.41 13.83
N ALA A 81 1.72 -1.29 15.07
CA ALA A 81 1.20 -2.41 15.86
C ALA A 81 -0.09 -3.04 15.26
N GLU A 82 -0.87 -2.27 14.52
CA GLU A 82 -2.14 -2.70 13.91
C GLU A 82 -1.96 -3.30 12.51
N ARG A 83 -0.78 -3.13 11.89
CA ARG A 83 -0.51 -3.62 10.53
C ARG A 83 -0.83 -5.10 10.34
N PRO A 84 -0.42 -6.03 11.22
CA PRO A 84 -0.70 -7.44 11.02
C PRO A 84 -2.20 -7.74 10.95
N ALA A 85 -2.99 -7.10 11.82
CA ALA A 85 -4.43 -7.28 11.86
C ALA A 85 -5.11 -6.71 10.60
N TYR A 86 -4.69 -5.51 10.16
CA TYR A 86 -5.20 -4.90 8.93
C TYR A 86 -4.90 -5.74 7.68
N ILE A 87 -3.67 -6.26 7.57
CA ILE A 87 -3.27 -7.13 6.45
C ILE A 87 -4.13 -8.38 6.42
N LYS A 88 -4.30 -9.05 7.56
CA LYS A 88 -5.11 -10.27 7.65
C LYS A 88 -6.54 -10.03 7.21
N ARG A 89 -7.21 -8.99 7.73
CA ARG A 89 -8.60 -8.66 7.36
C ARG A 89 -8.74 -8.29 5.89
N PHE A 90 -7.78 -7.55 5.34
CA PHE A 90 -7.79 -7.23 3.92
C PHE A 90 -7.57 -8.47 3.04
N VAL A 91 -6.66 -9.37 3.39
CA VAL A 91 -6.45 -10.64 2.69
C VAL A 91 -7.73 -11.49 2.73
N GLU A 92 -8.37 -11.61 3.89
CA GLU A 92 -9.65 -12.32 4.04
C GLU A 92 -10.75 -11.72 3.15
N ALA A 93 -10.86 -10.39 3.11
CA ALA A 93 -11.86 -9.71 2.30
C ALA A 93 -11.56 -9.74 0.78
N ALA A 94 -10.28 -9.70 0.42
CA ALA A 94 -9.83 -9.61 -0.97
C ALA A 94 -9.52 -10.98 -1.60
N GLY A 95 -9.49 -12.05 -0.81
CA GLY A 95 -9.20 -13.42 -1.25
C GLY A 95 -7.70 -13.66 -1.46
N ASP A 96 -7.15 -13.11 -2.55
CA ASP A 96 -5.76 -13.31 -2.96
C ASP A 96 -5.08 -12.01 -3.44
N PRO A 97 -5.16 -10.89 -2.68
CA PRO A 97 -4.60 -9.62 -3.13
C PRO A 97 -3.08 -9.69 -3.27
N TRP A 98 -2.52 -8.96 -4.22
CA TRP A 98 -1.09 -8.78 -4.38
C TRP A 98 -0.64 -7.50 -3.71
N PHE A 99 0.55 -7.54 -3.10
CA PHE A 99 1.16 -6.38 -2.44
C PHE A 99 2.40 -5.97 -3.22
N VAL A 100 2.51 -4.68 -3.56
CA VAL A 100 3.58 -4.16 -4.41
C VAL A 100 4.32 -3.04 -3.68
N GLN A 101 5.66 -3.11 -3.69
CA GLN A 101 6.55 -2.15 -3.02
C GLN A 101 6.28 -2.00 -1.50
N ILE A 102 6.21 -3.14 -0.82
CA ILE A 102 6.07 -3.22 0.65
C ILE A 102 7.42 -3.29 1.36
N GLY A 103 7.44 -2.87 2.62
CA GLY A 103 8.56 -3.02 3.53
C GLY A 103 8.69 -4.43 4.11
N ALA A 104 9.80 -4.66 4.82
CA ALA A 104 10.14 -5.96 5.39
C ALA A 104 9.13 -6.45 6.44
N ASP A 105 8.54 -5.53 7.23
CA ASP A 105 7.59 -5.89 8.29
C ASP A 105 6.28 -6.44 7.70
N THR A 106 5.71 -5.75 6.70
CA THR A 106 4.54 -6.22 5.94
C THR A 106 4.85 -7.55 5.23
N ALA A 107 6.03 -7.68 4.62
CA ALA A 107 6.45 -8.91 3.97
C ALA A 107 6.53 -10.11 4.94
N ARG A 108 7.00 -9.90 6.18
CA ARG A 108 7.02 -10.94 7.22
C ARG A 108 5.61 -11.38 7.61
N VAL A 109 4.67 -10.44 7.77
CA VAL A 109 3.26 -10.77 8.03
C VAL A 109 2.69 -11.61 6.88
N LEU A 110 2.89 -11.18 5.64
CA LEU A 110 2.37 -11.89 4.46
C LEU A 110 2.98 -13.29 4.31
N ALA A 111 4.29 -13.45 4.56
CA ALA A 111 4.93 -14.77 4.56
C ALA A 111 4.26 -15.71 5.58
N GLY A 112 3.89 -15.21 6.76
CA GLY A 112 3.12 -15.96 7.76
C GLY A 112 1.71 -16.34 7.31
N LEU A 113 1.15 -15.64 6.31
CA LEU A 113 -0.13 -15.95 5.67
C LEU A 113 0.03 -16.84 4.42
N GLY A 114 1.23 -17.38 4.17
CA GLY A 114 1.50 -18.28 3.04
C GLY A 114 1.87 -17.58 1.73
N TYR A 115 2.08 -16.26 1.74
CA TYR A 115 2.53 -15.54 0.56
C TYR A 115 3.98 -15.87 0.19
N ARG A 116 4.25 -15.91 -1.11
CA ARG A 116 5.62 -15.90 -1.64
C ARG A 116 6.11 -14.46 -1.72
N ILE A 117 7.24 -14.19 -1.09
CA ILE A 117 7.85 -12.86 -1.07
C ILE A 117 8.98 -12.80 -2.10
N ASN A 118 8.93 -11.82 -3.00
CA ASN A 118 9.99 -11.56 -3.95
C ASN A 118 10.60 -10.16 -3.71
N ARG A 119 11.93 -10.06 -3.78
CA ARG A 119 12.62 -8.76 -3.65
C ARG A 119 12.51 -8.01 -4.96
N LEU A 120 11.75 -6.90 -4.95
CA LEU A 120 11.60 -6.04 -6.12
C LEU A 120 12.74 -5.02 -6.26
N GLY A 121 13.27 -4.51 -5.15
CA GLY A 121 14.28 -3.46 -5.14
C GLY A 121 14.72 -3.11 -3.72
N ILE A 122 15.36 -1.96 -3.57
CA ILE A 122 15.78 -1.41 -2.28
C ILE A 122 15.25 0.02 -2.12
N ASP A 123 14.92 0.39 -0.87
CA ASP A 123 14.56 1.74 -0.47
C ASP A 123 15.62 2.24 0.50
N THR A 124 16.29 3.35 0.16
CA THR A 124 17.43 3.87 0.92
C THR A 124 16.96 4.95 1.87
N ARG A 125 17.28 4.79 3.17
CA ARG A 125 16.91 5.74 4.21
C ARG A 125 18.16 6.40 4.79
N LEU A 126 18.16 7.72 4.86
CA LEU A 126 19.17 8.51 5.55
C LEU A 126 18.64 8.93 6.92
N LEU A 127 19.29 8.46 8.00
CA LEU A 127 18.92 8.86 9.36
C LEU A 127 19.54 10.22 9.68
N LEU A 128 18.75 11.29 9.49
CA LEU A 128 19.21 12.67 9.63
C LEU A 128 19.87 12.99 10.98
N PRO A 129 19.34 12.56 12.14
CA PRO A 129 19.99 12.87 13.43
C PRO A 129 21.37 12.25 13.59
N ALA A 130 21.68 11.20 12.83
CA ALA A 130 22.95 10.50 12.87
C ALA A 130 23.86 10.88 11.68
N HIS A 131 23.42 11.80 10.81
CA HIS A 131 24.16 12.19 9.62
C HIS A 131 24.81 13.55 9.80
N ASP A 132 26.13 13.58 9.66
CA ASP A 132 26.92 14.80 9.63
C ASP A 132 27.21 15.18 8.17
N PHE A 133 26.91 16.44 7.82
CA PHE A 133 27.14 17.01 6.50
C PHE A 133 28.55 17.62 6.33
N SER A 134 29.40 17.56 7.36
CA SER A 134 30.76 18.11 7.34
C SER A 134 31.70 17.45 6.32
N GLY A 135 31.33 16.28 5.78
CA GLY A 135 32.13 15.52 4.81
C GLY A 135 33.38 14.89 5.44
N LYS A 136 34.07 14.03 4.69
CA LYS A 136 35.40 13.55 5.10
C LYS A 136 36.45 14.57 4.67
N ARG A 137 37.42 14.83 5.55
CA ARG A 137 38.61 15.62 5.20
C ARG A 137 39.32 14.91 4.03
N ASN A 138 39.38 15.58 2.86
CA ASN A 138 40.04 15.18 1.59
C ASN A 138 39.14 14.69 0.42
N GLU A 139 37.87 15.10 0.34
CA GLU A 139 37.03 14.90 -0.88
C GLU A 139 36.85 16.19 -1.72
N THR A 140 37.80 17.13 -1.64
CA THR A 140 37.92 18.33 -2.50
C THR A 140 39.25 18.38 -3.22
#